data_AF-A0A3D1DQ82-F1
#
_entry.id   AF-A0A3D1DQ82-F1
#
_cell.length_a   1.000
_cell.length_b   1.000
_cell.length_c   1.000
_cell.angle_alpha   90.00
_cell.angle_beta   90.00
_cell.angle_gamma   90.00
#
_symmetry.space_group_name_H-M   'P 1'
#
loop_
_entity.id
_entity.type
_entity.pdbx_description
1 polymer ?
#
loop_
_entity_poly.entity_id
_entity_poly.type
_entity_poly.pdbx_seq_one_letter_code
_entity_poly.pdbx_strand_id
1 'polypeptide(L)'
;MSVVRCEIEVIAAGDVAIAVGDSTGLAAWIGTRPLTLEQVTTLDLAKGRHRLTITVDRGTRTRPLGLTIDETTTANARFVTGK
;
A
#
# COMPACT_ATOMS: atom_id res chain seq x y z
N MET A 1 -19.17 0.05 2.13
CA MET A 1 -17.78 -0.38 1.86
C MET A 1 -17.24 0.33 0.63
N SER A 2 -15.97 0.72 0.63
CA SER A 2 -15.29 1.27 -0.55
C SER A 2 -14.03 0.51 -0.87
N VAL A 3 -13.59 0.61 -2.13
CA VAL A 3 -12.39 -0.06 -2.60
C VAL A 3 -11.50 0.95 -3.30
N VAL A 4 -10.22 0.97 -2.93
CA VAL A 4 -9.16 1.74 -3.57
C VAL A 4 -8.18 0.74 -4.20
N ARG A 5 -7.75 1.03 -5.42
CA ARG A 5 -6.74 0.23 -6.13
C ARG A 5 -5.72 1.17 -6.73
N CYS A 6 -4.45 0.86 -6.50
CA CYS A 6 -3.32 1.51 -7.16
C CYS A 6 -2.26 0.46 -7.52
N GLU A 7 -1.29 0.85 -8.32
CA GLU A 7 -0.11 0.04 -8.59
C GLU A 7 1.13 0.68 -7.98
N ILE A 8 2.02 -0.16 -7.48
CA ILE A 8 3.37 0.20 -7.06
C ILE A 8 4.31 -0.41 -8.09
N GLU A 9 5.14 0.41 -8.72
CA GLU A 9 6.20 -0.03 -9.62
C GLU A 9 7.53 -0.02 -8.88
N VAL A 10 8.16 -1.19 -8.77
CA VAL A 10 9.50 -1.38 -8.24
C VAL A 10 10.50 -1.42 -9.39
N ILE A 11 11.34 -0.41 -9.48
CA ILE A 11 12.37 -0.21 -10.51
C ILE A 11 13.63 -0.99 -10.17
N ALA A 12 14.04 -0.95 -8.89
CA ALA A 12 15.13 -1.73 -8.31
C ALA A 12 14.64 -2.41 -7.03
N ALA A 13 14.91 -3.72 -6.90
CA ALA A 13 14.43 -4.53 -5.79
C ALA A 13 15.00 -4.08 -4.45
N GLY A 14 14.23 -4.34 -3.39
CA GLY A 14 14.48 -3.95 -2.01
C GLY A 14 13.15 -3.96 -1.26
N ASP A 15 13.17 -3.51 -0.02
CA ASP A 15 11.97 -3.40 0.78
C ASP A 15 11.19 -2.13 0.44
N VAL A 16 9.88 -2.26 0.23
CA VAL A 16 8.94 -1.15 0.07
C VAL A 16 8.19 -0.97 1.37
N ALA A 17 8.34 0.19 2.01
CA ALA A 17 7.61 0.56 3.21
C ALA A 17 6.41 1.44 2.81
N ILE A 18 5.19 0.93 3.04
CA ILE A 18 3.94 1.63 2.71
C ILE A 18 3.35 2.22 3.98
N ALA A 19 3.20 3.53 4.05
CA ALA A 19 2.56 4.19 5.18
C ALA A 19 1.09 4.51 4.88
N VAL A 20 0.21 4.11 5.82
CA VAL A 20 -1.22 4.46 5.85
C VAL A 20 -1.58 5.31 7.07
N GLY A 21 -0.65 5.48 8.01
CA GLY A 21 -0.79 6.24 9.25
C GLY A 21 -1.67 5.56 10.29
N ASP A 22 -2.91 5.24 9.94
CA ASP A 22 -3.88 4.53 10.79
C ASP A 22 -4.53 3.42 9.97
N SER A 23 -4.34 2.16 10.37
CA SER A 23 -4.88 0.99 9.69
C SER A 23 -6.31 0.62 10.11
N THR A 24 -6.91 1.36 11.06
CA THR A 24 -8.27 1.09 11.55
C THR A 24 -9.31 1.16 10.42
N GLY A 25 -10.11 0.09 10.29
CA GLY A 25 -11.12 -0.05 9.25
C GLY A 25 -10.56 -0.28 7.85
N LEU A 26 -9.28 -0.66 7.72
CA LEU A 26 -8.64 -1.03 6.46
C LEU A 26 -8.35 -2.53 6.41
N ALA A 27 -8.56 -3.12 5.24
CA ALA A 27 -7.97 -4.40 4.87
C ALA A 27 -7.31 -4.28 3.50
N ALA A 28 -6.22 -5.00 3.27
CA ALA A 28 -5.41 -4.82 2.08
C ALA A 28 -4.88 -6.12 1.48
N TRP A 29 -4.49 -6.02 0.21
CA TRP A 29 -3.89 -7.10 -0.57
C TRP A 29 -2.82 -6.55 -1.51
N ILE A 30 -1.74 -7.32 -1.69
CA ILE A 30 -0.81 -7.18 -2.81
C ILE A 30 -1.10 -8.30 -3.81
N GLY A 31 -1.61 -7.93 -4.99
CA GLY A 31 -2.11 -8.88 -5.98
C GLY A 31 -3.36 -9.59 -5.46
N THR A 32 -3.19 -10.84 -5.02
CA THR A 32 -4.20 -11.69 -4.35
C THR A 32 -3.82 -12.04 -2.91
N ARG A 33 -2.61 -11.67 -2.48
CA ARG A 33 -2.04 -12.05 -1.19
C ARG A 33 -2.50 -11.06 -0.11
N PRO A 34 -3.19 -11.52 0.95
CA PRO A 34 -3.63 -10.65 2.04
C PRO A 34 -2.44 -9.97 2.71
N LEU A 35 -2.64 -8.71 3.11
CA LEU A 35 -1.68 -7.88 3.79
C LEU A 35 -2.25 -7.41 5.13
N THR A 36 -1.53 -7.68 6.22
CA THR A 36 -1.79 -7.04 7.50
C THR A 36 -1.22 -5.63 7.45
N LEU A 37 -2.08 -4.62 7.63
CA LEU A 37 -1.67 -3.22 7.64
C LEU A 37 -1.35 -2.73 9.05
N GLU A 38 -0.18 -2.16 9.22
CA GLU A 38 0.22 -1.33 10.35
C GLU A 38 0.29 0.14 9.92
N GLN A 39 0.74 1.05 10.80
CA GLN A 39 0.93 2.46 10.43
C GLN A 39 1.88 2.61 9.23
N VAL A 40 2.96 1.82 9.26
CA VAL A 40 3.91 1.59 8.16
C VAL A 40 4.06 0.07 8.01
N THR A 41 3.88 -0.44 6.80
CA THR A 41 3.99 -1.88 6.51
C THR A 41 5.10 -2.11 5.50
N THR A 42 6.13 -2.87 5.88
CA THR A 42 7.28 -3.17 5.03
C THR A 42 7.09 -4.49 4.28
N LEU A 43 7.40 -4.47 2.98
CA LEU A 43 7.21 -5.60 2.08
C LEU A 43 8.41 -5.79 1.16
N ASP A 44 8.93 -7.02 1.10
CA ASP A 44 9.83 -7.44 0.03
C ASP A 44 9.03 -7.61 -1.27
N LEU A 45 9.24 -6.68 -2.21
CA LEU A 45 8.59 -6.68 -3.52
C LEU A 45 9.65 -6.79 -4.62
N ALA A 46 9.52 -7.83 -5.44
CA ALA A 46 10.38 -8.01 -6.61
C ALA A 46 10.24 -6.86 -7.62
N LYS A 47 11.25 -6.67 -8.48
CA LYS A 47 11.16 -5.71 -9.60
C LYS A 47 9.91 -5.97 -10.45
N GLY A 48 9.16 -4.91 -10.76
CA GLY A 48 7.93 -4.98 -11.55
C GLY A 48 6.75 -4.24 -10.91
N ARG A 49 5.56 -4.45 -11.46
CA ARG A 49 4.32 -3.82 -10.97
C ARG A 49 3.56 -4.72 -10.02
N HIS A 50 3.11 -4.13 -8.92
CA HIS A 50 2.34 -4.78 -7.86
C HIS A 50 1.06 -4.02 -7.63
N ARG A 51 -0.08 -4.70 -7.74
CA ARG A 51 -1.38 -4.09 -7.45
C ARG A 51 -1.64 -4.09 -5.95
N LEU A 52 -1.74 -2.90 -5.36
CA LEU A 52 -2.25 -2.70 -4.01
C LEU A 52 -3.76 -2.49 -4.07
N THR A 53 -4.51 -3.34 -3.37
CA THR A 53 -5.97 -3.17 -3.17
C THR A 53 -6.23 -2.92 -1.69
N ILE A 54 -7.02 -1.90 -1.39
CA ILE A 54 -7.45 -1.57 -0.02
C ILE A 54 -8.97 -1.50 0.00
N THR A 55 -9.59 -2.23 0.91
CA THR A 55 -11.00 -2.04 1.26
C THR A 55 -11.10 -1.14 2.48
N VAL A 56 -12.02 -0.18 2.40
CA VAL A 56 -12.31 0.76 3.48
C VAL A 56 -13.69 0.46 4.05
N ASP A 57 -13.72 0.08 5.32
CA ASP A 57 -14.94 0.06 6.11
C ASP A 57 -15.29 1.48 6.56
N ARG A 58 -16.34 2.06 5.95
CA ARG A 58 -16.82 3.41 6.26
C ARG A 58 -17.60 3.48 7.58
N GLY A 59 -18.00 2.35 8.15
CA GLY A 59 -18.63 2.31 9.47
C GLY A 59 -17.62 2.48 10.60
N THR A 60 -16.39 1.98 10.41
CA THR A 60 -15.32 2.07 11.40
C THR A 60 -14.37 3.24 11.12
N ARG A 61 -14.05 3.51 9.85
CA ARG A 61 -13.05 4.50 9.50
C ARG A 61 -13.62 5.92 9.51
N THR A 62 -13.08 6.75 10.39
CA THR A 62 -13.49 8.15 10.58
C THR A 62 -12.50 9.17 10.00
N ARG A 63 -11.30 8.71 9.60
CA ARG A 63 -10.23 9.56 9.04
C ARG A 63 -10.01 9.26 7.55
N PRO A 64 -9.59 10.24 6.73
CA PRO A 64 -9.22 10.00 5.34
C PRO A 64 -8.16 8.89 5.18
N LEU A 65 -8.15 8.23 4.03
CA LEU A 65 -7.06 7.32 3.67
C LEU A 65 -5.93 8.14 3.06
N GLY A 66 -4.75 8.08 3.67
CA GLY A 66 -3.48 8.52 3.09
C GLY A 66 -2.66 7.30 2.68
N LEU A 67 -1.91 7.42 1.58
CA LEU A 67 -0.98 6.40 1.10
C LEU A 67 0.32 7.07 0.69
N THR A 68 1.43 6.71 1.33
CA THR A 68 2.77 7.19 0.97
C THR A 68 3.77 6.03 0.96
N ILE A 69 4.87 6.23 0.24
CA ILE A 69 6.06 5.39 0.38
C ILE A 69 6.90 6.04 1.48
N ASP A 70 7.15 5.29 2.54
CA ASP A 70 7.88 5.75 3.72
C ASP A 70 9.38 5.86 3.45
N GLU A 71 10.07 6.75 4.16
CA GLU A 71 11.51 7.01 4.01
C GLU A 71 12.41 5.81 4.36
N THR A 72 11.89 4.86 5.12
CA THR A 72 12.58 3.59 5.44
C THR A 72 12.64 2.61 4.26
N THR A 73 11.97 2.93 3.14
CA THR A 73 12.02 2.16 1.90
C THR A 73 13.45 2.06 1.37
N THR A 74 13.90 0.83 1.07
CA THR A 74 15.21 0.57 0.46
C THR A 74 15.11 0.28 -1.04
N ALA A 75 13.92 -0.08 -1.53
CA ALA A 75 13.64 -0.22 -2.96
C ALA A 75 13.60 1.13 -3.70
N ASN A 76 13.95 1.14 -4.97
CA ASN A 76 13.53 2.23 -5.86
C ASN A 76 12.12 1.93 -6.35
N ALA A 77 11.11 2.53 -5.72
CA ALA A 77 9.70 2.28 -6.02
C ALA A 77 8.89 3.58 -6.11
N ARG A 78 7.78 3.53 -6.85
CA ARG A 78 6.82 4.64 -6.98
C ARG A 78 5.40 4.13 -7.14
N PHE A 79 4.42 4.95 -6.72
CA PHE A 79 3.05 4.73 -7.18
C PHE A 79 2.97 5.02 -8.67
N VAL A 80 2.26 4.16 -9.40
CA VAL A 80 1.95 4.40 -10.80
C VAL A 80 0.78 5.37 -10.87
N THR A 81 1.04 6.57 -11.38
CA THR A 81 0.00 7.52 -11.75
C THR A 81 -0.40 7.31 -13.21
N GLY A 82 -1.68 7.54 -13.54
CA GLY A 82 -2.15 7.52 -14.92
C GLY A 82 -1.42 8.58 -15.77
N LYS A 83 -1.31 8.30 -17.07
CA LYS A 83 -0.82 9.27 -18.06
C LYS A 83 -1.83 10.38 -18.28
#